data_AF-A0A6B2CJ52-F1
#
_entry.id   AF-A0A6B2CJ52-F1
#
_cell.length_a   1.000
_cell.length_b   1.000
_cell.length_c   1.000
_cell.angle_alpha   90.00
_cell.angle_beta   90.00
_cell.angle_gamma   90.00
#
_symmetry.space_group_name_H-M   'P 1'
#
loop_
_entity.id
_entity.type
_entity.pdbx_description
1 polymer ?
#
loop_
_entity_poly.entity_id
_entity_poly.type
_entity_poly.pdbx_seq_one_letter_code
_entity_poly.pdbx_strand_id
1 'polypeptide(L)' 'MRPASTALNTAEKLVAALGGQVYQCPSCRSNLTVESQVVRERGSYYIIERLLKCRKCNVRIRQTIYVSRINL' A
#
# COMPACT_ATOMS: atom_id res chain seq x y z
N MET A 1 3.09 17.03 -24.53
CA MET A 1 2.82 15.58 -24.62
C MET A 1 3.32 14.89 -23.36
N ARG A 2 2.42 14.20 -22.65
CA ARG A 2 2.69 13.08 -21.73
C ARG A 2 1.32 12.51 -21.28
N PRO A 3 0.83 11.39 -21.82
CA PRO A 3 -0.30 10.71 -21.22
C PRO A 3 0.26 9.73 -20.19
N ALA A 4 0.11 10.04 -18.91
CA ALA A 4 0.48 9.14 -17.83
C ALA A 4 -0.70 8.99 -16.87
N SER A 5 -1.81 8.43 -17.36
CA SER A 5 -2.98 8.26 -16.48
C SER A 5 -3.96 7.14 -16.83
N THR A 6 -3.72 6.32 -17.86
CA THR A 6 -4.71 5.30 -18.28
C THR A 6 -4.36 3.88 -17.82
N ALA A 7 -3.08 3.50 -17.82
CA ALA A 7 -2.65 2.13 -17.49
C ALA A 7 -2.65 1.82 -15.98
N LEU A 8 -2.54 2.83 -15.12
CA LEU A 8 -2.56 2.65 -13.68
C LEU A 8 -3.97 2.31 -13.16
N ASN A 9 -5.00 2.85 -13.81
CA ASN A 9 -6.38 2.76 -13.36
C ASN A 9 -7.00 1.38 -13.65
N THR A 10 -6.51 0.67 -14.66
CA THR A 10 -7.00 -0.68 -15.02
C THR A 10 -6.53 -1.72 -14.02
N ALA A 11 -5.25 -1.70 -13.62
CA ALA A 11 -4.71 -2.62 -12.62
C ALA A 11 -5.41 -2.47 -11.26
N GLU A 12 -5.62 -1.23 -10.79
CA GLU A 12 -6.32 -0.97 -9.53
C GLU A 12 -7.78 -1.45 -9.57
N LYS A 13 -8.47 -1.27 -10.69
CA LYS A 13 -9.85 -1.77 -10.89
C LYS A 13 -9.92 -3.30 -10.85
N LEU A 14 -8.97 -3.98 -11.48
CA LEU A 14 -8.90 -5.45 -11.48
C LEU A 14 -8.60 -6.00 -10.07
N VAL A 15 -7.70 -5.36 -9.31
CA VAL A 15 -7.40 -5.74 -7.92
C VAL A 15 -8.67 -5.63 -7.06
N ALA A 16 -9.41 -4.53 -7.14
CA ALA A 16 -10.65 -4.37 -6.40
C ALA A 16 -11.72 -5.41 -6.79
N ALA A 17 -11.85 -5.71 -8.08
CA ALA A 17 -12.80 -6.70 -8.58
C ALA A 17 -12.50 -8.13 -8.11
N LEU A 18 -11.22 -8.46 -7.88
CA LEU A 18 -10.77 -9.74 -7.34
C LEU A 18 -10.76 -9.76 -5.79
N GLY A 19 -11.34 -8.76 -5.14
CA GLY A 19 -11.39 -8.67 -3.67
C GLY A 19 -10.07 -8.22 -3.03
N GLY A 20 -9.10 -7.74 -3.81
CA GLY A 20 -7.87 -7.17 -3.31
C GLY A 20 -8.10 -5.81 -2.63
N GLN A 21 -7.37 -5.57 -1.54
CA GLN A 21 -7.53 -4.36 -0.74
C GLN A 21 -6.80 -3.15 -1.36
N VAL A 22 -7.51 -2.04 -1.53
CA VAL A 22 -6.96 -0.74 -1.94
C VAL A 22 -7.00 0.22 -0.75
N TYR A 23 -5.91 0.94 -0.52
CA TYR A 23 -5.81 1.92 0.57
C TYR A 23 -6.19 3.30 0.05
N GLN A 24 -7.14 3.98 0.70
CA GLN A 24 -7.61 5.30 0.27
C GLN A 24 -7.00 6.42 1.12
N CYS A 25 -6.67 7.54 0.47
CA CYS A 25 -6.17 8.73 1.13
C CYS A 25 -7.27 9.36 1.99
N PRO A 26 -7.04 9.61 3.29
CA PRO A 26 -8.05 10.22 4.15
C PRO A 26 -8.38 11.67 3.77
N SER A 27 -7.46 12.37 3.09
CA SER A 27 -7.66 13.77 2.69
C SER A 27 -8.42 13.92 1.37
N CYS A 28 -8.07 13.14 0.34
CA CYS A 28 -8.61 13.34 -1.01
C CYS A 28 -9.27 12.10 -1.63
N ARG A 29 -9.38 11.00 -0.86
CA ARG A 29 -9.96 9.69 -1.25
C ARG A 29 -9.33 9.01 -2.46
N SER A 30 -8.24 9.56 -2.99
CA SER A 30 -7.46 8.91 -4.06
C SER A 30 -6.71 7.70 -3.51
N ASN A 31 -6.41 6.75 -4.40
CA ASN A 31 -5.65 5.55 -4.05
C ASN A 31 -4.24 5.90 -3.55
N LEU A 32 -3.81 5.18 -2.52
CA LEU A 32 -2.48 5.27 -1.95
C LEU A 32 -1.60 4.19 -2.58
N THR A 33 -0.39 4.57 -2.99
CA THR A 33 0.66 3.60 -3.31
C THR A 33 1.31 3.12 -2.02
N VAL A 34 1.67 1.84 -1.97
CA VAL A 34 2.23 1.20 -0.79
C VAL A 34 3.65 0.76 -1.09
N GLU A 35 4.58 1.12 -0.21
CA GLU A 35 5.93 0.56 -0.15
C GLU A 35 6.11 -0.10 1.22
N SER A 36 6.56 -1.36 1.26
CA SER A 36 6.76 -2.12 2.49
C SER A 36 8.15 -2.73 2.52
N GLN A 37 8.77 -2.76 3.70
CA GLN A 37 10.06 -3.38 3.93
C GLN A 37 10.08 -4.10 5.27
N VAL A 38 10.50 -5.36 5.30
CA VAL A 38 10.81 -6.06 6.56
C VAL A 38 12.08 -5.44 7.12
N VAL A 39 11.99 -4.83 8.30
CA VAL A 39 13.13 -4.16 8.94
C VAL A 39 13.75 -5.01 10.04
N ARG A 40 12.97 -5.92 10.63
CA ARG A 40 13.45 -6.88 11.61
C ARG A 40 12.64 -8.16 11.54
N GLU A 41 13.33 -9.28 11.73
CA GLU A 41 12.72 -10.59 11.93
C GLU A 41 12.92 -11.02 13.38
N ARG A 42 11.88 -11.57 14.00
CA ARG A 42 11.90 -12.21 15.30
C ARG A 42 11.34 -13.62 15.18
N GLY A 43 11.58 -14.45 16.18
CA GLY A 43 11.17 -15.86 16.15
C GLY A 43 9.69 -16.05 15.80
N SER A 44 8.80 -15.26 16.42
CA SER A 44 7.34 -15.36 16.25
C SER A 44 6.69 -14.25 15.41
N TYR A 45 7.44 -13.24 14.95
CA TYR A 45 6.86 -12.13 14.16
C TYR A 45 7.90 -11.38 13.31
N TYR A 46 7.42 -10.69 12.29
CA TYR A 46 8.15 -9.73 11.47
C TYR A 46 7.76 -8.31 11.86
N ILE A 47 8.74 -7.40 11.88
CA ILE A 47 8.51 -5.96 11.94
C ILE A 47 8.67 -5.43 10.52
N ILE A 48 7.60 -4.84 10.00
CA ILE A 48 7.53 -4.27 8.65
C ILE A 48 7.34 -2.77 8.77
N GLU A 49 8.23 -1.99 8.16
CA GLU A 49 7.97 -0.58 7.89
C GLU A 49 7.21 -0.44 6.58
N ARG A 50 6.16 0.38 6.60
CA ARG A 50 5.28 0.59 5.47
C ARG A 50 5.03 2.08 5.26
N LEU A 51 5.21 2.55 4.04
CA LEU A 51 4.97 3.93 3.63
C LEU A 51 3.85 3.98 2.59
N LEU A 52 2.76 4.63 2.94
CA LEU A 52 1.64 4.89 2.04
C LEU A 52 1.75 6.31 1.51
N LYS A 53 1.78 6.47 0.19
CA LYS A 53 1.94 7.77 -0.48
C LYS A 53 0.70 8.08 -1.32
N CYS A 54 0.14 9.26 -1.13
CA CYS A 54 -0.87 9.81 -2.04
C CYS A 54 -0.18 10.58 -3.17
N ARG A 55 -0.41 10.19 -4.42
CA ARG A 55 0.14 10.90 -5.59
C ARG A 55 -0.58 12.22 -5.91
N LYS A 56 -1.75 12.47 -5.32
CA LYS A 56 -2.57 13.67 -5.61
C LYS A 56 -2.33 14.81 -4.64
N CYS A 57 -2.36 14.54 -3.33
CA CYS A 57 -2.22 15.55 -2.29
C CYS A 57 -0.91 15.43 -1.48
N ASN A 58 0.02 14.56 -1.90
CA ASN A 58 1.32 14.34 -1.26
C ASN A 58 1.29 13.91 0.21
N VAL A 59 0.12 13.51 0.74
CA VAL A 59 0.00 12.89 2.06
C VAL A 59 0.87 11.63 2.10
N ARG A 60 1.63 11.49 3.19
CA ARG A 60 2.47 10.33 3.47
C ARG A 60 2.13 9.78 4.85
N ILE A 61 1.83 8.49 4.91
CA ILE A 61 1.50 7.79 6.16
C ILE A 61 2.59 6.73 6.37
N ARG A 62 3.30 6.82 7.49
CA ARG A 62 4.27 5.81 7.92
C ARG A 62 3.59 4.88 8.92
N GLN A 63 3.77 3.58 8.73
CA GLN A 63 3.26 2.55 9.62
C GLN A 63 4.38 1.59 9.99
N THR A 64 4.41 1.17 11.25
CA THR A 64 5.18 0.02 11.71
C THR A 64 4.18 -1.10 12.00
N ILE A 65 4.31 -2.22 11.31
CA ILE A 65 3.38 -3.34 11.36
C ILE A 65 4.11 -4.55 11.96
N TYR A 66 3.46 -5.21 12.90
CA TYR A 66 3.91 -6.47 13.49
C TYR A 66 3.09 -7.59 12.89
N VAL A 67 3.74 -8.48 12.14
CA VAL A 67 3.08 -9.60 11.48
C VAL A 67 3.56 -10.89 12.11
N SER A 68 2.67 -11.59 12.81
CA SER A 68 3.00 -12.90 13.38
C SER A 68 3.45 -13.87 12.29
N ARG A 69 4.45 -14.69 12.58
CA ARG A 69 4.80 -15.85 11.76
C ARG A 69 3.67 -16.87 11.89
N ILE A 70 2.78 -16.91 10.91
CA ILE A 70 1.79 -17.98 10.79
C ILE A 70 2.50 -19.11 10.05
N ASN A 71 2.77 -20.22 10.74
CA ASN A 71 3.13 -21.47 10.08
C ASN A 71 1.83 -22.02 9.49
N LEU A 72 1.68 -21.94 8.16
CA LEU A 72 0.60 -22.62 7.44
C LEU A 72 0.96 -24.09 7.24
#